data_AF-A0A1F7UWQ8-F1
#
_entry.id   AF-A0A1F7UWQ8-F1
#
_cell.length_a   1.000
_cell.length_b   1.000
_cell.length_c   1.000
_cell.angle_alpha   90.00
_cell.angle_beta   90.00
_cell.angle_gamma   90.00
#
_symmetry.space_group_name_H-M   'P 1'
#
loop_
_entity.id
_entity.type
_entity.pdbx_description
1 polymer ?
#
loop_
_entity_poly.entity_id
_entity_poly.type
_entity_poly.pdbx_seq_one_letter_code
_entity_poly.pdbx_strand_id
1 'polypeptide(L)'
;MSEQRYSPEDERQFIATTYIDLTRHGSRFGGPMDVMFPDGTKLTVDDGTDLTPRGKEGAKEFGVSGYPSDVTLIHPRGGDEPRHGETGDDMMSRSEKIGLARAGLEVGPAAVRSKEGRVKGSRRGKGTDYKSAGVSDALKGAKQLINKTLNDLVTAASQSDPLFEERFKSNPELRAQYREQAQNAGLRAAMNKEEVMELLAENEAYELIHAIELSRRGVKGGEAKAIPIVGSGLFAESLYKKAMVIEDEKTGERKVGFDDVDEIGGFTKQATAFRIKLERNTRLGDARQLEDFLKDTKVEFSFTDPERANLPQLKDKKVYLDWNLVRELADKAEKRLSTKTE
;
A
#
# COMPACT_ATOMS: atom_id res chain seq x y z
N MET A 1 14.37 11.65 -43.76
CA MET A 1 13.69 12.48 -42.74
C MET A 1 14.75 12.91 -41.74
N SER A 2 14.97 14.22 -41.57
CA SER A 2 15.94 14.73 -40.60
C SER A 2 15.42 14.47 -39.18
N GLU A 3 16.20 13.78 -38.35
CA GLU A 3 15.94 13.71 -36.91
C GLU A 3 15.97 15.13 -36.36
N GLN A 4 14.79 15.68 -36.07
CA GLN A 4 14.64 16.97 -35.43
C GLN A 4 15.18 16.80 -34.00
N ARG A 5 16.39 17.34 -33.74
CA ARG A 5 17.00 17.32 -32.42
C ARG A 5 16.32 18.40 -31.57
N TYR A 6 15.63 17.96 -30.52
CA TYR A 6 15.00 18.84 -29.53
C TYR A 6 16.06 19.34 -28.55
N SER A 7 15.84 20.50 -27.95
CA SER A 7 16.64 20.93 -26.80
C SER A 7 16.35 20.03 -25.58
N PRO A 8 17.26 19.91 -24.60
CA PRO A 8 17.00 19.15 -23.37
C PRO A 8 15.75 19.64 -22.62
N GLU A 9 15.46 20.94 -22.64
CA GLU A 9 14.23 21.50 -22.07
C GLU A 9 12.97 21.05 -22.82
N ASP A 10 13.01 20.99 -24.16
CA ASP A 10 11.91 20.51 -24.99
C ASP A 10 11.73 18.99 -24.86
N GLU A 11 12.81 18.23 -24.67
CA GLU A 11 12.72 16.79 -24.46
C GLU A 11 11.94 16.45 -23.19
N ARG A 12 12.06 17.25 -22.13
CA ARG A 12 11.29 17.07 -20.88
C ARG A 12 9.78 17.19 -21.08
N GLN A 13 9.32 17.98 -22.06
CA GLN A 13 7.89 18.09 -22.40
C GLN A 13 7.29 16.79 -22.95
N PHE A 14 8.13 15.83 -23.35
CA PHE A 14 7.71 14.51 -23.79
C PHE A 14 7.89 13.45 -22.72
N ILE A 15 8.49 13.77 -21.58
CA ILE A 15 8.68 12.81 -20.48
C ILE A 15 7.51 12.93 -19.51
N ALA A 16 6.78 11.83 -19.35
CA ALA A 16 5.80 11.65 -18.30
C ALA A 16 6.46 10.91 -17.14
N THR A 17 6.43 11.50 -15.95
CA THR A 17 6.97 10.88 -14.72
C THR A 17 5.84 10.47 -13.80
N THR A 18 5.81 9.20 -13.40
CA THR A 18 4.84 8.69 -12.44
C THR A 18 5.51 7.99 -11.28
N TYR A 19 5.11 8.34 -10.06
CA TYR A 19 5.48 7.67 -8.83
C TYR A 19 4.34 6.77 -8.38
N ILE A 20 4.56 5.46 -8.34
CA ILE A 20 3.61 4.50 -7.76
C ILE A 20 4.22 4.02 -6.44
N ASP A 21 3.49 4.27 -5.36
CA ASP A 21 3.94 3.91 -4.02
C ASP A 21 3.08 2.78 -3.48
N LEU A 22 3.68 1.61 -3.32
CA LEU A 22 3.07 0.47 -2.64
C LEU A 22 3.09 0.75 -1.14
N THR A 23 1.96 1.21 -0.61
CA THR A 23 1.87 1.78 0.74
C THR A 23 0.84 1.03 1.57
N ARG A 24 1.21 0.66 2.79
CA ARG A 24 0.25 0.14 3.78
C ARG A 24 -0.57 1.29 4.38
N HIS A 25 -1.85 1.06 4.66
CA HIS A 25 -2.65 2.01 5.43
C HIS A 25 -2.03 2.27 6.83
N GLY A 26 -2.30 3.43 7.41
CA GLY A 26 -1.88 3.75 8.78
C GLY A 26 -2.49 2.79 9.82
N SER A 27 -1.97 2.80 11.05
CA SER A 27 -2.51 2.00 12.16
C SER A 27 -4.01 2.27 12.34
N ARG A 28 -4.81 1.23 12.64
CA ARG A 28 -6.27 1.32 12.78
C ARG A 28 -6.76 0.68 14.07
N PHE A 29 -7.90 1.17 14.56
CA PHE A 29 -8.62 0.50 15.63
C PHE A 29 -9.17 -0.85 15.17
N GLY A 30 -9.72 -0.96 13.96
CA GLY A 30 -10.07 -2.28 13.40
C GLY A 30 -11.33 -2.92 13.97
N GLY A 31 -12.25 -2.11 14.53
CA GLY A 31 -13.62 -2.48 14.90
C GLY A 31 -13.78 -2.91 16.36
N PRO A 32 -14.90 -3.57 16.71
CA PRO A 32 -15.09 -4.14 18.04
C PRO A 32 -13.94 -5.07 18.44
N MET A 33 -13.48 -4.98 19.68
CA MET A 33 -12.57 -5.95 20.28
C MET A 33 -13.10 -6.49 21.59
N ASP A 34 -12.79 -7.75 21.80
CA ASP A 34 -13.05 -8.48 23.04
C ASP A 34 -11.72 -8.80 23.71
N VAL A 35 -11.61 -8.38 24.97
CA VAL A 35 -10.45 -8.63 25.82
C VAL A 35 -10.92 -9.29 27.12
N MET A 36 -10.23 -10.32 27.55
CA MET A 36 -10.43 -11.00 28.81
C MET A 36 -9.33 -10.58 29.78
N PHE A 37 -9.72 -10.07 30.95
CA PHE A 37 -8.80 -9.77 32.04
C PHE A 37 -8.51 -11.02 32.90
N PRO A 38 -7.41 -11.03 33.67
CA PRO A 38 -7.03 -12.20 34.49
C PRO A 38 -8.09 -12.63 35.52
N ASP A 39 -8.94 -11.70 35.95
CA ASP A 39 -10.05 -11.93 36.88
C ASP A 39 -11.28 -12.59 36.20
N GLY A 40 -11.22 -12.85 34.89
CA GLY A 40 -12.32 -13.37 34.10
C GLY A 40 -13.31 -12.30 33.61
N THR A 41 -13.03 -11.02 33.85
CA THR A 41 -13.83 -9.92 33.33
C THR A 41 -13.63 -9.80 31.82
N LYS A 42 -14.72 -9.93 31.07
CA LYS A 42 -14.74 -9.63 29.63
C LYS A 42 -15.04 -8.15 29.42
N LEU A 43 -14.19 -7.49 28.64
CA LEU A 43 -14.43 -6.14 28.12
C LEU A 43 -14.60 -6.19 26.61
N THR A 44 -15.72 -5.66 26.15
CA THR A 44 -15.97 -5.39 24.73
C THR A 44 -15.90 -3.88 24.52
N VAL A 45 -14.98 -3.42 23.66
CA VAL A 45 -14.86 -2.01 23.26
C VAL A 45 -15.03 -1.91 21.75
N ASP A 46 -15.83 -0.95 21.30
CA ASP A 46 -15.91 -0.56 19.89
C ASP A 46 -15.27 0.82 19.71
N ASP A 47 -13.98 0.81 19.36
CA ASP A 47 -13.22 2.02 19.02
C ASP A 47 -13.40 2.41 17.52
N GLY A 48 -14.34 1.79 16.81
CA GLY A 48 -14.58 2.00 15.39
C GLY A 48 -13.56 1.31 14.49
N THR A 49 -13.75 1.42 13.17
CA THR A 49 -12.89 0.78 12.15
C THR A 49 -11.84 1.70 11.55
N ASP A 50 -11.85 2.95 11.99
CA ASP A 50 -11.10 4.07 11.41
C ASP A 50 -9.61 4.00 11.79
N LEU A 51 -8.81 4.88 11.18
CA LEU A 51 -7.41 5.05 11.55
C LEU A 51 -7.28 5.59 12.98
N THR A 52 -6.25 5.11 13.69
CA THR A 52 -5.87 5.69 14.99
C THR A 52 -5.34 7.11 14.80
N PRO A 53 -5.35 7.99 15.82
CA PRO A 53 -4.76 9.32 15.71
C PRO A 53 -3.32 9.29 15.17
N ARG A 54 -2.51 8.35 15.70
CA ARG A 54 -1.18 8.06 15.18
C ARG A 54 -1.23 7.71 13.69
N GLY A 55 -2.11 6.78 13.27
CA GLY A 55 -2.26 6.35 11.88
C GLY A 55 -2.61 7.50 10.92
N LYS A 56 -3.45 8.43 11.36
CA LYS A 56 -3.81 9.64 10.61
C LYS A 56 -2.62 10.59 10.46
N GLU A 57 -1.86 10.81 11.54
CA GLU A 57 -0.71 11.70 11.52
C GLU A 57 0.41 11.16 10.61
N GLY A 58 0.73 9.86 10.69
CA GLY A 58 1.72 9.26 9.80
C GLY A 58 1.33 9.31 8.32
N ALA A 59 0.05 9.15 8.00
CA ALA A 59 -0.44 9.33 6.63
C ALA A 59 -0.27 10.79 6.16
N LYS A 60 -0.58 11.77 7.01
CA LYS A 60 -0.38 13.20 6.72
C LYS A 60 1.09 13.54 6.48
N GLU A 61 1.97 13.08 7.35
CA GLU A 61 3.42 13.31 7.23
C GLU A 61 3.96 12.78 5.91
N PHE A 62 3.59 11.55 5.53
CA PHE A 62 4.00 10.96 4.26
C PHE A 62 3.51 11.76 3.05
N GLY A 63 2.28 12.28 3.08
CA GLY A 63 1.74 13.13 2.02
C GLY A 63 2.49 14.47 1.84
N VAL A 64 3.10 14.99 2.90
CA VAL A 64 3.87 16.25 2.88
C VAL A 64 5.30 16.01 2.40
N SER A 65 6.03 15.12 3.08
CA SER A 65 7.48 14.96 2.92
C SER A 65 7.89 13.78 2.04
N GLY A 66 6.98 12.83 1.80
CA GLY A 66 7.28 11.60 1.07
C GLY A 66 7.48 11.79 -0.43
N TYR A 67 6.99 12.88 -1.02
CA TYR A 67 7.05 13.14 -2.47
C TYR A 67 8.00 14.29 -2.82
N PRO A 68 8.63 14.28 -4.01
CA PRO A 68 9.31 15.46 -4.56
C PRO A 68 8.41 16.70 -4.60
N SER A 69 9.02 17.89 -4.64
CA SER A 69 8.29 19.18 -4.56
C SER A 69 7.46 19.51 -5.80
N ASP A 70 7.85 18.99 -6.96
CA ASP A 70 7.26 19.22 -8.28
C ASP A 70 6.16 18.19 -8.65
N VAL A 71 5.93 17.20 -7.79
CA VAL A 71 4.94 16.14 -8.01
C VAL A 71 3.54 16.61 -7.67
N THR A 72 2.58 16.27 -8.53
CA THR A 72 1.15 16.37 -8.20
C THR A 72 0.61 15.03 -7.70
N LEU A 73 -0.04 15.02 -6.54
CA LEU A 73 -0.75 13.84 -6.05
C LEU A 73 -2.07 13.63 -6.81
N ILE A 74 -2.25 12.45 -7.39
CA ILE A 74 -3.53 11.96 -7.90
C ILE A 74 -4.24 11.28 -6.74
N HIS A 75 -5.57 11.42 -6.65
CA HIS A 75 -6.34 10.80 -5.59
C HIS A 75 -6.00 9.30 -5.49
N PRO A 76 -5.62 8.79 -4.31
CA PRO A 76 -5.25 7.40 -4.11
C PRO A 76 -6.40 6.46 -4.48
N ARG A 77 -6.03 5.27 -4.97
CA ARG A 77 -6.97 4.15 -5.14
C ARG A 77 -7.26 3.54 -3.77
N GLY A 78 -8.35 3.99 -3.15
CA GLY A 78 -8.88 3.39 -1.91
C GLY A 78 -9.80 2.21 -2.22
N GLY A 79 -9.74 1.15 -1.42
CA GLY A 79 -10.73 0.06 -1.50
C GLY A 79 -12.11 0.48 -1.00
N ASP A 80 -13.11 -0.39 -1.13
CA ASP A 80 -14.53 -0.07 -0.88
C ASP A 80 -14.88 0.24 0.59
N GLU A 81 -13.95 0.04 1.51
CA GLU A 81 -14.12 0.35 2.93
C GLU A 81 -13.65 1.77 3.29
N PRO A 82 -14.40 2.52 4.14
CA PRO A 82 -14.14 3.95 4.43
C PRO A 82 -12.69 4.31 4.77
N ARG A 83 -12.02 3.47 5.57
CA ARG A 83 -10.63 3.68 6.03
C ARG A 83 -9.58 3.82 4.92
N HIS A 84 -9.81 3.23 3.74
CA HIS A 84 -8.88 3.34 2.62
C HIS A 84 -8.99 4.72 1.97
N GLY A 85 -10.22 5.25 1.90
CA GLY A 85 -10.49 6.64 1.58
C GLY A 85 -9.84 7.57 2.61
N GLU A 86 -10.01 7.29 3.91
CA GLU A 86 -9.45 8.11 4.99
C GLU A 86 -7.92 8.21 4.97
N THR A 87 -7.19 7.10 4.77
CA THR A 87 -5.72 7.14 4.64
C THR A 87 -5.31 8.05 3.48
N GLY A 88 -6.02 7.91 2.37
CA GLY A 88 -5.79 8.73 1.19
C GLY A 88 -6.10 10.20 1.43
N ASP A 89 -7.23 10.49 2.06
CA ASP A 89 -7.66 11.83 2.42
C ASP A 89 -6.69 12.47 3.43
N ASP A 90 -6.18 11.71 4.39
CA ASP A 90 -5.20 12.18 5.36
C ASP A 90 -3.87 12.54 4.67
N MET A 91 -3.36 11.69 3.76
CA MET A 91 -2.20 12.03 2.91
C MET A 91 -2.40 13.33 2.13
N MET A 92 -3.62 13.54 1.61
CA MET A 92 -3.94 14.74 0.86
C MET A 92 -4.10 15.96 1.78
N SER A 93 -4.71 15.82 2.96
CA SER A 93 -5.20 16.92 3.81
C SER A 93 -4.17 17.99 4.23
N ARG A 94 -2.88 17.65 4.25
CA ARG A 94 -1.79 18.59 4.56
C ARG A 94 -0.83 18.83 3.40
N SER A 95 -1.04 18.19 2.26
CA SER A 95 -0.12 18.29 1.14
C SER A 95 -0.46 19.50 0.27
N GLU A 96 0.48 20.44 0.12
CA GLU A 96 0.39 21.52 -0.88
C GLU A 96 0.47 20.98 -2.32
N LYS A 97 0.78 19.68 -2.47
CA LYS A 97 1.00 18.96 -3.73
C LYS A 97 -0.27 18.31 -4.29
N ILE A 98 -1.42 18.53 -3.65
CA ILE A 98 -2.71 18.08 -4.18
C ILE A 98 -2.92 18.77 -5.53
N GLY A 99 -3.09 17.98 -6.59
CA GLY A 99 -3.53 18.54 -7.87
C GLY A 99 -4.84 19.27 -7.69
N LEU A 100 -4.92 20.50 -8.21
CA LEU A 100 -6.10 21.37 -8.14
C LEU A 100 -7.39 20.55 -8.12
N ALA A 101 -8.01 20.45 -6.94
CA ALA A 101 -9.43 20.16 -6.85
C ALA A 101 -10.10 21.29 -7.65
N ARG A 102 -10.49 20.95 -8.87
CA ARG A 102 -10.82 21.89 -9.94
C ARG A 102 -11.84 22.92 -9.50
N ALA A 103 -11.41 24.17 -9.44
CA ALA A 103 -12.27 25.28 -9.80
C ALA A 103 -12.62 25.16 -11.30
N GLY A 104 -13.58 24.29 -11.64
CA GLY A 104 -14.44 24.50 -12.81
C GLY A 104 -14.34 23.63 -14.08
N LEU A 105 -13.57 22.53 -14.21
CA LEU A 105 -13.57 21.73 -15.46
C LEU A 105 -13.47 20.20 -15.31
N GLU A 106 -14.32 19.45 -16.04
CA GLU A 106 -14.48 17.98 -16.07
C GLU A 106 -13.53 17.26 -17.05
N VAL A 107 -12.31 16.86 -16.66
CA VAL A 107 -11.53 15.84 -17.42
C VAL A 107 -10.52 15.06 -16.56
N GLY A 108 -10.97 14.19 -15.65
CA GLY A 108 -10.11 13.35 -14.78
C GLY A 108 -10.91 12.76 -13.62
N PRO A 109 -10.62 11.54 -13.15
CA PRO A 109 -11.50 10.82 -12.24
C PRO A 109 -11.65 11.56 -10.92
N ALA A 110 -12.83 12.13 -10.70
CA ALA A 110 -13.20 12.82 -9.48
C ALA A 110 -13.24 11.83 -8.29
N ALA A 111 -12.89 12.33 -7.11
CA ALA A 111 -13.39 11.77 -5.86
C ALA A 111 -14.93 11.76 -5.92
N VAL A 112 -15.55 10.57 -5.99
CA VAL A 112 -17.02 10.46 -6.03
C VAL A 112 -17.52 10.63 -4.60
N ARG A 113 -17.81 11.85 -4.16
CA ARG A 113 -18.43 12.07 -2.85
C ARG A 113 -19.77 11.32 -2.80
N SER A 114 -19.97 10.46 -1.78
CA SER A 114 -21.29 9.88 -1.52
C SER A 114 -22.21 10.97 -0.95
N LYS A 115 -23.52 10.75 -1.00
CA LYS A 115 -24.57 11.70 -0.53
C LYS A 115 -24.46 12.11 0.95
N GLU A 116 -23.51 11.56 1.71
CA GLU A 116 -23.32 11.77 3.15
C GLU A 116 -22.00 12.47 3.49
N GLY A 117 -21.33 13.12 2.54
CA GLY A 117 -20.08 13.86 2.82
C GLY A 117 -18.84 12.98 3.00
N ARG A 118 -18.95 11.67 2.75
CA ARG A 118 -17.80 10.73 2.67
C ARG A 118 -17.24 10.72 1.25
N VAL A 119 -15.92 10.86 1.13
CA VAL A 119 -15.21 10.80 -0.15
C VAL A 119 -15.13 9.34 -0.61
N LYS A 120 -15.71 8.96 -1.76
CA LYS A 120 -15.25 7.72 -2.41
C LYS A 120 -13.96 8.06 -3.13
N GLY A 121 -12.88 7.38 -2.77
CA GLY A 121 -11.67 7.37 -3.59
C GLY A 121 -11.96 6.89 -5.01
N SER A 122 -11.00 7.05 -5.91
CA SER A 122 -11.14 6.45 -7.24
C SER A 122 -11.36 4.95 -7.06
N ARG A 123 -12.48 4.43 -7.55
CA ARG A 123 -12.84 3.01 -7.41
C ARG A 123 -11.65 2.15 -7.79
N ARG A 124 -11.28 1.18 -6.94
CA ARG A 124 -10.37 0.12 -7.32
C ARG A 124 -10.85 -0.63 -8.56
N GLY A 125 -9.97 -1.43 -9.15
CA GLY A 125 -10.42 -2.51 -10.02
C GLY A 125 -11.48 -3.32 -9.25
N LYS A 126 -12.61 -3.63 -9.88
CA LYS A 126 -13.67 -4.43 -9.24
C LYS A 126 -13.04 -5.75 -8.76
N GLY A 127 -13.17 -6.09 -7.48
CA GLY A 127 -12.77 -7.41 -6.96
C GLY A 127 -11.49 -7.46 -6.11
N THR A 128 -10.81 -6.35 -5.87
CA THR A 128 -9.50 -6.34 -5.19
C THR A 128 -9.54 -6.05 -3.68
N ASP A 129 -10.72 -6.08 -3.06
CA ASP A 129 -10.84 -6.10 -1.60
C ASP A 129 -10.80 -7.54 -1.04
N TYR A 130 -10.51 -7.71 0.25
CA TYR A 130 -10.39 -9.05 0.86
C TYR A 130 -11.62 -9.93 0.73
N LYS A 131 -12.81 -9.32 0.74
CA LYS A 131 -14.09 -10.02 0.72
C LYS A 131 -14.38 -10.51 -0.69
N SER A 132 -14.23 -9.65 -1.69
CA SER A 132 -14.39 -10.02 -3.11
C SER A 132 -13.30 -10.97 -3.60
N ALA A 133 -12.08 -10.78 -3.13
CA ALA A 133 -10.94 -11.62 -3.50
C ALA A 133 -11.00 -13.04 -2.86
N GLY A 134 -11.94 -13.31 -1.95
CA GLY A 134 -12.07 -14.61 -1.29
C GLY A 134 -10.99 -14.90 -0.26
N VAL A 135 -10.25 -13.88 0.16
CA VAL A 135 -9.12 -14.00 1.08
C VAL A 135 -9.60 -14.04 2.54
N SER A 136 -10.86 -13.66 2.80
CA SER A 136 -11.42 -13.61 4.16
C SER A 136 -11.34 -14.95 4.91
N ASP A 137 -11.57 -16.07 4.22
CA ASP A 137 -11.52 -17.40 4.84
C ASP A 137 -10.08 -17.83 5.12
N ALA A 138 -9.18 -17.56 4.17
CA ALA A 138 -7.75 -17.79 4.32
C ALA A 138 -7.15 -16.98 5.49
N LEU A 139 -7.70 -15.79 5.76
CA LEU A 139 -7.31 -14.91 6.87
C LEU A 139 -7.99 -15.22 8.21
N LYS A 140 -8.88 -16.22 8.30
CA LYS A 140 -9.58 -16.57 9.55
C LYS A 140 -8.59 -16.94 10.66
N GLY A 141 -7.55 -17.72 10.33
CA GLY A 141 -6.50 -18.09 11.28
C GLY A 141 -5.67 -16.89 11.75
N ALA A 142 -5.41 -15.92 10.87
CA ALA A 142 -4.74 -14.67 11.24
C ALA A 142 -5.59 -13.87 12.23
N LYS A 143 -6.90 -13.71 11.97
CA LYS A 143 -7.84 -13.04 12.89
C LYS A 143 -7.89 -13.70 14.27
N GLN A 144 -7.92 -15.03 14.32
CA GLN A 144 -7.87 -15.78 15.59
C GLN A 144 -6.57 -15.52 16.35
N LEU A 145 -5.43 -15.50 15.66
CA LEU A 145 -4.15 -15.20 16.28
C LEU A 145 -4.08 -13.75 16.78
N ILE A 146 -4.60 -12.78 16.03
CA ILE A 146 -4.68 -11.38 16.50
C ILE A 146 -5.42 -11.32 17.83
N ASN A 147 -6.60 -11.94 17.91
CA ASN A 147 -7.38 -11.93 19.15
C ASN A 147 -6.64 -12.63 20.29
N LYS A 148 -6.02 -13.80 20.02
CA LYS A 148 -5.23 -14.51 21.03
C LYS A 148 -4.07 -13.66 21.55
N THR A 149 -3.24 -13.12 20.65
CA THR A 149 -2.09 -12.29 21.00
C THR A 149 -2.51 -11.03 21.75
N LEU A 150 -3.62 -10.40 21.36
CA LEU A 150 -4.16 -9.25 22.10
C LEU A 150 -4.49 -9.62 23.55
N ASN A 151 -5.16 -10.75 23.76
CA ASN A 151 -5.51 -11.24 25.09
C ASN A 151 -4.26 -11.60 25.92
N ASP A 152 -3.27 -12.26 25.31
CA ASP A 152 -2.00 -12.60 25.97
C ASP A 152 -1.24 -11.33 26.41
N LEU A 153 -1.16 -10.32 25.54
CA LEU A 153 -0.49 -9.04 25.84
C LEU A 153 -1.19 -8.27 26.97
N VAL A 154 -2.53 -8.19 26.92
CA VAL A 154 -3.31 -7.50 27.96
C VAL A 154 -3.23 -8.25 29.29
N THR A 155 -3.32 -9.58 29.27
CA THR A 155 -3.19 -10.41 30.48
C THR A 155 -1.84 -10.18 31.15
N ALA A 156 -0.74 -10.26 30.38
CA ALA A 156 0.61 -10.05 30.89
C ALA A 156 0.79 -8.63 31.47
N ALA A 157 0.25 -7.61 30.80
CA ALA A 157 0.33 -6.23 31.28
C ALA A 157 -0.54 -5.96 32.53
N SER A 158 -1.69 -6.64 32.64
CA SER A 158 -2.58 -6.55 33.81
C SER A 158 -1.95 -7.20 35.04
N GLN A 159 -1.15 -8.26 34.85
CA GLN A 159 -0.42 -8.92 35.93
C GLN A 159 0.79 -8.10 36.42
N SER A 160 1.38 -7.26 35.56
CA SER A 160 2.58 -6.48 35.89
C SER A 160 2.28 -5.08 36.45
N ASP A 161 1.09 -4.53 36.20
CA ASP A 161 0.68 -3.22 36.69
C ASP A 161 -0.78 -3.25 37.21
N PRO A 162 -1.00 -3.08 38.53
CA PRO A 162 -2.33 -3.07 39.15
C PRO A 162 -3.30 -2.01 38.63
N LEU A 163 -2.81 -0.92 38.03
CA LEU A 163 -3.63 0.15 37.44
C LEU A 163 -3.82 -0.04 35.93
N PHE A 164 -3.26 -1.09 35.34
CA PHE A 164 -3.32 -1.31 33.90
C PHE A 164 -4.75 -1.41 33.39
N GLU A 165 -5.61 -2.18 34.05
CA GLU A 165 -6.97 -2.41 33.59
C GLU A 165 -7.79 -1.13 33.51
N GLU A 166 -7.68 -0.26 34.51
CA GLU A 166 -8.37 1.02 34.56
C GLU A 166 -7.91 1.93 33.42
N ARG A 167 -6.59 2.01 33.19
CA ARG A 167 -6.02 2.77 32.07
C ARG A 167 -6.41 2.18 30.72
N PHE A 168 -6.42 0.86 30.57
CA PHE A 168 -6.81 0.19 29.32
C PHE A 168 -8.28 0.46 28.99
N LYS A 169 -9.18 0.36 29.97
CA LYS A 169 -10.62 0.66 29.82
C LYS A 169 -10.86 2.12 29.41
N SER A 170 -10.08 3.06 29.94
CA SER A 170 -10.29 4.51 29.73
C SER A 170 -9.48 5.14 28.59
N ASN A 171 -8.41 4.49 28.10
CA ASN A 171 -7.48 5.09 27.13
C ASN A 171 -7.51 4.40 25.75
N PRO A 172 -8.14 5.02 24.73
CA PRO A 172 -8.16 4.49 23.35
C PRO A 172 -6.78 4.34 22.72
N GLU A 173 -5.82 5.22 23.02
CA GLU A 173 -4.47 5.15 22.45
C GLU A 173 -3.70 3.95 22.97
N LEU A 174 -3.83 3.64 24.27
CA LEU A 174 -3.26 2.43 24.85
C LEU A 174 -3.85 1.18 24.19
N ARG A 175 -5.19 1.15 24.00
CA ARG A 175 -5.86 0.05 23.30
C ARG A 175 -5.36 -0.11 21.86
N ALA A 176 -5.22 1.00 21.13
CA ALA A 176 -4.67 1.02 19.79
C ALA A 176 -3.25 0.44 19.74
N GLN A 177 -2.37 0.78 20.69
CA GLN A 177 -1.00 0.28 20.74
C GLN A 177 -0.95 -1.24 20.90
N TYR A 178 -1.69 -1.80 21.85
CA TYR A 178 -1.74 -3.25 22.07
C TYR A 178 -2.35 -3.98 20.88
N ARG A 179 -3.33 -3.36 20.23
CA ARG A 179 -3.96 -3.91 19.04
C ARG A 179 -3.08 -3.88 17.82
N GLU A 180 -2.28 -2.82 17.63
CA GLU A 180 -1.24 -2.76 16.60
C GLU A 180 -0.27 -3.93 16.79
N GLN A 181 0.25 -4.14 18.00
CA GLN A 181 1.13 -5.27 18.31
C GLN A 181 0.49 -6.63 17.99
N ALA A 182 -0.78 -6.82 18.34
CA ALA A 182 -1.51 -8.05 18.05
C ALA A 182 -1.77 -8.25 16.54
N GLN A 183 -2.13 -7.18 15.83
CA GLN A 183 -2.26 -7.19 14.37
C GLN A 183 -0.95 -7.67 13.75
N ASN A 184 0.18 -7.13 14.19
CA ASN A 184 1.50 -7.49 13.68
C ASN A 184 1.79 -8.99 13.78
N ALA A 185 1.46 -9.61 14.92
CA ALA A 185 1.62 -11.05 15.09
C ALA A 185 0.71 -11.86 14.16
N GLY A 186 -0.55 -11.45 14.00
CA GLY A 186 -1.48 -12.07 13.05
C GLY A 186 -1.02 -11.93 11.60
N LEU A 187 -0.52 -10.76 11.26
CA LEU A 187 0.04 -10.44 9.96
C LEU A 187 1.28 -11.32 9.65
N ARG A 188 2.22 -11.48 10.60
CA ARG A 188 3.36 -12.42 10.47
C ARG A 188 2.91 -13.85 10.20
N ALA A 189 1.94 -14.34 10.97
CA ALA A 189 1.46 -15.70 10.79
C ALA A 189 0.74 -15.91 9.46
N ALA A 190 0.02 -14.89 8.96
CA ALA A 190 -0.57 -14.93 7.63
C ALA A 190 0.50 -15.06 6.54
N MET A 191 1.59 -14.30 6.66
CA MET A 191 2.71 -14.26 5.71
C MET A 191 3.57 -15.53 5.67
N ASN A 192 3.37 -16.45 6.62
CA ASN A 192 4.01 -17.77 6.65
C ASN A 192 3.12 -18.87 6.05
N LYS A 193 1.89 -18.55 5.65
CA LYS A 193 0.99 -19.48 4.97
C LYS A 193 1.06 -19.22 3.47
N GLU A 194 1.64 -20.17 2.75
CA GLU A 194 1.88 -20.05 1.30
C GLU A 194 0.63 -19.67 0.51
N GLU A 195 -0.49 -20.36 0.76
CA GLU A 195 -1.77 -20.08 0.10
C GLU A 195 -2.27 -18.65 0.36
N VAL A 196 -2.16 -18.17 1.60
CA VAL A 196 -2.56 -16.80 1.95
C VAL A 196 -1.64 -15.82 1.25
N MET A 197 -0.34 -16.07 1.28
CA MET A 197 0.68 -15.18 0.72
C MET A 197 0.58 -15.09 -0.81
N GLU A 198 0.34 -16.19 -1.53
CA GLU A 198 0.07 -16.20 -2.98
C GLU A 198 -1.18 -15.36 -3.29
N LEU A 199 -2.31 -15.60 -2.61
CA LEU A 199 -3.54 -14.83 -2.81
C LEU A 199 -3.33 -13.32 -2.60
N LEU A 200 -2.57 -12.94 -1.58
CA LEU A 200 -2.28 -11.53 -1.30
C LEU A 200 -1.39 -10.92 -2.40
N ALA A 201 -0.35 -11.65 -2.82
CA ALA A 201 0.59 -11.19 -3.85
C ALA A 201 -0.10 -11.00 -5.20
N GLU A 202 -1.01 -11.92 -5.57
CA GLU A 202 -1.81 -11.82 -6.78
C GLU A 202 -2.69 -10.56 -6.81
N ASN A 203 -3.37 -10.24 -5.71
CA ASN A 203 -4.22 -9.05 -5.66
C ASN A 203 -3.40 -7.75 -5.70
N GLU A 204 -2.26 -7.72 -5.02
CA GLU A 204 -1.36 -6.55 -5.05
C GLU A 204 -0.74 -6.37 -6.44
N ALA A 205 -0.34 -7.47 -7.10
CA ALA A 205 0.13 -7.45 -8.47
C ALA A 205 -0.94 -6.91 -9.43
N TYR A 206 -2.19 -7.34 -9.29
CA TYR A 206 -3.29 -6.85 -10.09
C TYR A 206 -3.53 -5.34 -9.89
N GLU A 207 -3.55 -4.86 -8.64
CA GLU A 207 -3.65 -3.41 -8.36
C GLU A 207 -2.48 -2.61 -8.95
N LEU A 208 -1.26 -3.14 -8.89
CA LEU A 208 -0.08 -2.52 -9.49
C LEU A 208 -0.20 -2.40 -11.02
N ILE A 209 -0.64 -3.47 -11.71
CA ILE A 209 -0.88 -3.45 -13.17
C ILE A 209 -1.90 -2.37 -13.53
N HIS A 210 -2.99 -2.31 -12.78
CA HIS A 210 -4.02 -1.30 -12.90
C HIS A 210 -3.48 0.13 -12.73
N ALA A 211 -2.60 0.35 -11.75
CA ALA A 211 -1.95 1.65 -11.53
C ALA A 211 -1.01 2.02 -12.69
N ILE A 212 -0.28 1.05 -13.25
CA ILE A 212 0.58 1.24 -14.43
C ILE A 212 -0.27 1.63 -15.65
N GLU A 213 -1.42 0.99 -15.88
CA GLU A 213 -2.33 1.37 -16.97
C GLU A 213 -2.81 2.82 -16.85
N LEU A 214 -3.17 3.24 -15.64
CA LEU A 214 -3.59 4.61 -15.38
C LEU A 214 -2.44 5.60 -15.59
N SER A 215 -1.23 5.25 -15.15
CA SER A 215 -0.02 6.03 -15.42
C SER A 215 0.16 6.26 -16.94
N ARG A 216 0.07 5.18 -17.73
CA ARG A 216 0.28 5.23 -19.18
C ARG A 216 -0.77 6.06 -19.90
N ARG A 217 -2.06 5.93 -19.51
CA ARG A 217 -3.18 6.61 -20.16
C ARG A 217 -3.41 8.04 -19.65
N GLY A 218 -3.09 8.28 -18.38
CA GLY A 218 -3.51 9.47 -17.65
C GLY A 218 -2.44 10.54 -17.47
N VAL A 219 -1.15 10.19 -17.52
CA VAL A 219 -0.05 11.14 -17.27
C VAL A 219 0.57 11.58 -18.59
N LYS A 220 0.58 12.90 -18.81
CA LYS A 220 1.07 13.54 -20.04
C LYS A 220 2.55 13.90 -19.93
N GLY A 221 3.18 14.14 -21.08
CA GLY A 221 4.55 14.63 -21.12
C GLY A 221 4.68 16.00 -20.43
N GLY A 222 5.82 16.24 -19.78
CA GLY A 222 6.04 17.42 -18.96
C GLY A 222 5.36 17.39 -17.59
N GLU A 223 4.62 16.31 -17.26
CA GLU A 223 3.95 16.16 -15.97
C GLU A 223 4.65 15.13 -15.07
N ALA A 224 4.72 15.45 -13.77
CA ALA A 224 5.10 14.52 -12.71
C ALA A 224 3.91 14.26 -11.79
N LYS A 225 3.48 13.00 -11.68
CA LYS A 225 2.31 12.58 -10.90
C LYS A 225 2.64 11.48 -9.90
N ALA A 226 1.95 11.45 -8.78
CA ALA A 226 2.00 10.33 -7.83
C ALA A 226 0.65 9.63 -7.73
N ILE A 227 0.68 8.30 -7.76
CA ILE A 227 -0.47 7.40 -7.61
C ILE A 227 -0.17 6.52 -6.39
N PRO A 228 -0.58 6.92 -5.17
CA PRO A 228 -0.44 6.06 -4.01
C PRO A 228 -1.42 4.89 -4.11
N ILE A 229 -0.90 3.66 -3.99
CA ILE A 229 -1.70 2.46 -3.78
C ILE A 229 -1.76 2.23 -2.28
N VAL A 230 -2.92 2.54 -1.68
CA VAL A 230 -3.15 2.27 -0.27
C VAL A 230 -3.75 0.87 -0.17
N GLY A 231 -2.92 -0.09 0.26
CA GLY A 231 -3.32 -1.48 0.45
C GLY A 231 -4.52 -1.60 1.40
N SER A 232 -5.47 -2.50 1.11
CA SER A 232 -6.71 -2.66 1.90
C SER A 232 -6.51 -3.52 3.15
N GLY A 233 -5.27 -3.52 3.65
CA GLY A 233 -4.69 -4.58 4.45
C GLY A 233 -3.94 -5.62 3.60
N LEU A 234 -4.13 -5.64 2.27
CA LEU A 234 -3.29 -6.45 1.37
C LEU A 234 -1.83 -6.00 1.52
N PHE A 235 -0.95 -6.98 1.62
CA PHE A 235 0.42 -6.78 2.08
C PHE A 235 1.30 -6.52 0.86
N ALA A 236 1.82 -5.31 0.67
CA ALA A 236 2.81 -5.07 -0.37
C ALA A 236 4.02 -6.01 -0.20
N GLU A 237 4.27 -6.41 1.03
CA GLU A 237 5.23 -7.42 1.44
C GLU A 237 5.01 -8.80 0.82
N SER A 238 3.76 -9.19 0.53
CA SER A 238 3.45 -10.44 -0.18
C SER A 238 3.97 -10.41 -1.61
N LEU A 239 3.86 -9.25 -2.27
CA LEU A 239 4.46 -9.04 -3.58
C LEU A 239 5.99 -9.09 -3.49
N TYR A 240 6.59 -8.59 -2.42
CA TYR A 240 8.05 -8.65 -2.25
C TYR A 240 8.56 -10.09 -2.06
N LYS A 241 7.86 -10.89 -1.25
CA LYS A 241 8.18 -12.31 -1.08
C LYS A 241 8.13 -13.09 -2.39
N LYS A 242 7.27 -12.69 -3.33
CA LYS A 242 7.06 -13.43 -4.58
C LYS A 242 7.88 -12.92 -5.76
N ALA A 243 7.97 -11.60 -5.90
CA ALA A 243 8.43 -10.97 -7.13
C ALA A 243 9.58 -9.99 -6.93
N MET A 244 9.99 -9.66 -5.69
CA MET A 244 11.18 -8.81 -5.50
C MET A 244 12.42 -9.56 -5.93
N VAL A 245 13.29 -8.85 -6.63
CA VAL A 245 14.58 -9.30 -7.06
C VAL A 245 15.63 -8.46 -6.38
N ILE A 246 16.63 -9.13 -5.81
CA ILE A 246 17.84 -8.51 -5.31
C ILE A 246 18.98 -9.08 -6.13
N GLU A 247 19.66 -8.20 -6.85
CA GLU A 247 20.76 -8.54 -7.74
C GLU A 247 22.04 -7.89 -7.24
N ASP A 248 23.08 -8.70 -7.05
CA ASP A 248 24.43 -8.20 -6.81
C ASP A 248 25.02 -7.69 -8.13
N GLU A 249 25.26 -6.38 -8.23
CA GLU A 249 25.76 -5.78 -9.47
C GLU A 249 27.20 -6.22 -9.81
N LYS A 250 27.98 -6.69 -8.83
CA LYS A 250 29.36 -7.14 -9.05
C LYS A 250 29.43 -8.58 -9.53
N THR A 251 28.59 -9.46 -8.98
CA THR A 251 28.62 -10.89 -9.28
C THR A 251 27.55 -11.31 -10.29
N GLY A 252 26.50 -10.50 -10.49
CA GLY A 252 25.32 -10.85 -11.26
C GLY A 252 24.42 -11.88 -10.55
N GLU A 253 24.70 -12.23 -9.30
CA GLU A 253 23.88 -13.16 -8.54
C GLU A 253 22.51 -12.56 -8.26
N ARG A 254 21.47 -13.31 -8.61
CA ARG A 254 20.09 -12.87 -8.54
C ARG A 254 19.31 -13.73 -7.55
N LYS A 255 18.76 -13.11 -6.51
CA LYS A 255 17.79 -13.74 -5.60
C LYS A 255 16.38 -13.22 -5.93
N VAL A 256 15.45 -14.14 -6.14
CA VAL A 256 14.02 -13.83 -6.28
C VAL A 256 13.32 -14.16 -4.97
N GLY A 257 12.45 -13.26 -4.54
CA GLY A 257 11.78 -13.30 -3.26
C GLY A 257 12.60 -12.69 -2.14
N PHE A 258 11.91 -12.00 -1.24
CA PHE A 258 12.51 -11.37 -0.07
C PHE A 258 11.75 -11.74 1.21
N ASP A 259 12.36 -12.61 2.02
CA ASP A 259 11.73 -13.15 3.23
C ASP A 259 11.89 -12.30 4.48
N ASP A 260 12.92 -11.44 4.54
CA ASP A 260 13.22 -10.57 5.70
C ASP A 260 12.31 -9.33 5.74
N VAL A 261 11.07 -9.51 5.30
CA VAL A 261 9.99 -8.53 5.29
C VAL A 261 9.84 -7.81 6.63
N ASP A 262 10.09 -8.53 7.74
CA ASP A 262 10.06 -7.96 9.08
C ASP A 262 11.11 -6.84 9.28
N GLU A 263 12.26 -6.93 8.60
CA GLU A 263 13.37 -5.96 8.66
C GLU A 263 13.20 -4.79 7.70
N ILE A 264 12.48 -4.97 6.59
CA ILE A 264 11.98 -3.88 5.73
C ILE A 264 10.81 -3.17 6.44
N GLY A 265 10.92 -3.02 7.76
CA GLY A 265 10.19 -2.13 8.63
C GLY A 265 8.80 -2.56 9.07
N GLY A 266 8.50 -3.86 8.94
CA GLY A 266 7.52 -4.54 9.76
C GLY A 266 6.16 -3.86 9.87
N PHE A 267 5.37 -4.33 10.82
CA PHE A 267 3.98 -3.97 10.90
C PHE A 267 3.69 -2.70 11.75
N THR A 268 4.75 -2.02 12.23
CA THR A 268 4.72 -0.93 13.23
C THR A 268 5.18 0.44 12.72
N LYS A 269 5.90 0.53 11.59
CA LYS A 269 6.30 1.83 11.01
C LYS A 269 5.23 2.36 10.07
N GLN A 270 4.92 3.65 10.24
CA GLN A 270 3.84 4.32 9.51
C GLN A 270 4.28 4.71 8.11
N ALA A 271 3.39 4.48 7.13
CA ALA A 271 3.43 5.04 5.76
C ALA A 271 4.82 5.11 5.11
N THR A 272 5.53 4.00 5.08
CA THR A 272 6.74 3.81 4.27
C THR A 272 6.36 3.03 3.01
N ALA A 273 6.85 3.45 1.85
CA ALA A 273 6.51 2.83 0.58
C ALA A 273 7.72 2.19 -0.11
N PHE A 274 7.47 1.11 -0.83
CA PHE A 274 8.31 0.76 -1.96
C PHE A 274 7.82 1.54 -3.17
N ARG A 275 8.66 2.45 -3.63
CA ARG A 275 8.38 3.40 -4.69
C ARG A 275 8.88 2.88 -6.02
N ILE A 276 7.99 2.92 -7.00
CA ILE A 276 8.24 2.61 -8.39
C ILE A 276 8.12 3.93 -9.16
N LYS A 277 9.25 4.44 -9.64
CA LYS A 277 9.30 5.63 -10.48
C LYS A 277 9.36 5.21 -11.94
N LEU A 278 8.39 5.69 -12.70
CA LEU A 278 8.20 5.43 -14.12
C LEU A 278 8.53 6.70 -14.89
N GLU A 279 9.50 6.65 -15.80
CA GLU A 279 9.79 7.74 -16.74
C GLU A 279 9.53 7.24 -18.15
N ARG A 280 8.46 7.74 -18.78
CA ARG A 280 8.02 7.33 -20.11
C ARG A 280 8.15 8.49 -21.08
N ASN A 281 8.76 8.23 -22.25
CA ASN A 281 8.67 9.16 -23.37
C ASN A 281 7.32 8.96 -24.07
N THR A 282 6.42 9.94 -24.00
CA THR A 282 5.04 9.83 -24.50
C THR A 282 4.93 9.72 -26.01
N ARG A 283 6.04 9.88 -26.74
CA ARG A 283 6.14 9.65 -28.19
C ARG A 283 6.40 8.18 -28.55
N LEU A 284 6.81 7.37 -27.58
CA LEU A 284 7.14 5.96 -27.76
C LEU A 284 6.02 5.07 -27.21
N GLY A 285 5.75 3.99 -27.94
CA GLY A 285 4.78 2.96 -27.56
C GLY A 285 3.32 3.41 -27.62
N ASP A 286 2.40 2.45 -27.72
CA ASP A 286 0.98 2.72 -27.50
C ASP A 286 0.70 2.72 -26.00
N ALA A 287 0.20 3.85 -25.47
CA ALA A 287 -0.21 3.98 -24.08
C ALA A 287 -1.30 2.97 -23.65
N ARG A 288 -1.98 2.34 -24.60
CA ARG A 288 -3.00 1.31 -24.36
C ARG A 288 -2.42 -0.11 -24.26
N GLN A 289 -1.23 -0.33 -24.81
CA GLN A 289 -0.58 -1.64 -24.83
C GLN A 289 0.39 -1.73 -23.64
N LEU A 290 0.07 -2.62 -22.71
CA LEU A 290 0.90 -2.86 -21.52
C LEU A 290 2.16 -3.68 -21.86
N GLU A 291 2.12 -4.45 -22.94
CA GLU A 291 3.20 -5.33 -23.40
C GLU A 291 4.49 -4.57 -23.67
N ASP A 292 4.39 -3.34 -24.18
CA ASP A 292 5.52 -2.47 -24.50
C ASP A 292 6.04 -1.65 -23.32
N PHE A 293 5.41 -1.75 -22.14
CA PHE A 293 5.76 -0.97 -20.95
C PHE A 293 7.26 -0.99 -20.62
N LEU A 294 7.88 -2.17 -20.61
CA LEU A 294 9.29 -2.28 -20.27
C LEU A 294 10.24 -1.76 -21.35
N LYS A 295 9.76 -1.62 -22.58
CA LYS A 295 10.57 -1.14 -23.71
C LYS A 295 10.56 0.38 -23.79
N ASP A 296 9.45 1.01 -23.42
CA ASP A 296 9.21 2.44 -23.60
C ASP A 296 9.27 3.27 -22.29
N THR A 297 9.39 2.60 -21.14
CA THR A 297 9.39 3.21 -19.83
C THR A 297 10.62 2.79 -19.04
N LYS A 298 11.40 3.78 -18.59
CA LYS A 298 12.46 3.56 -17.59
C LYS A 298 11.79 3.35 -16.23
N VAL A 299 12.16 2.28 -15.53
CA VAL A 299 11.61 1.93 -14.23
C VAL A 299 12.72 1.95 -13.19
N GLU A 300 12.56 2.78 -12.17
CA GLU A 300 13.44 2.87 -11.01
C GLU A 300 12.67 2.44 -9.76
N PHE A 301 13.34 1.71 -8.86
CA PHE A 301 12.75 1.19 -7.64
C PHE A 301 13.54 1.69 -6.43
N SER A 302 12.85 2.04 -5.35
CA SER A 302 13.48 2.50 -4.12
C SER A 302 12.58 2.30 -2.91
N PHE A 303 13.16 2.15 -1.72
CA PHE A 303 12.43 2.31 -0.47
C PHE A 303 12.43 3.79 -0.07
N THR A 304 11.27 4.32 0.29
CA THR A 304 11.18 5.72 0.75
C THR A 304 11.73 5.91 2.17
N ASP A 305 11.89 4.82 2.93
CA ASP A 305 12.53 4.81 4.25
C ASP A 305 14.05 4.62 4.08
N PRO A 306 14.88 5.61 4.47
CA PRO A 306 16.34 5.50 4.39
C PRO A 306 16.92 4.34 5.19
N GLU A 307 16.33 3.98 6.34
CA GLU A 307 16.84 2.85 7.13
C GLU A 307 16.65 1.53 6.39
N ARG A 308 15.51 1.38 5.70
CA ARG A 308 15.23 0.19 4.88
C ARG A 308 16.13 0.13 3.66
N ALA A 309 16.32 1.26 2.97
CA ALA A 309 17.22 1.33 1.82
C ALA A 309 18.67 0.95 2.16
N ASN A 310 19.07 1.10 3.43
CA ASN A 310 20.42 0.83 3.92
C ASN A 310 20.56 -0.53 4.63
N LEU A 311 19.55 -1.40 4.58
CA LEU A 311 19.66 -2.75 5.14
C LEU A 311 20.84 -3.49 4.50
N PRO A 312 21.65 -4.23 5.28
CA PRO A 312 22.84 -4.93 4.78
C PRO A 312 22.59 -5.81 3.55
N GLN A 313 21.41 -6.43 3.48
CA GLN A 313 20.97 -7.31 2.40
C GLN A 313 20.49 -6.58 1.14
N LEU A 314 20.25 -5.26 1.21
CA LEU A 314 19.84 -4.40 0.09
C LEU A 314 20.93 -3.42 -0.32
N LYS A 315 21.83 -3.08 0.60
CA LYS A 315 22.88 -2.11 0.39
C LYS A 315 23.78 -2.54 -0.77
N ASP A 316 24.04 -1.60 -1.67
CA ASP A 316 24.86 -1.81 -2.89
C ASP A 316 24.32 -2.92 -3.81
N LYS A 317 23.03 -3.27 -3.70
CA LYS A 317 22.32 -4.20 -4.58
C LYS A 317 21.33 -3.45 -5.46
N LYS A 318 21.07 -4.00 -6.64
CA LYS A 318 19.97 -3.57 -7.48
C LYS A 318 18.70 -4.28 -7.03
N VAL A 319 17.70 -3.51 -6.60
CA VAL A 319 16.40 -4.02 -6.13
C VAL A 319 15.34 -3.68 -7.17
N TYR A 320 14.55 -4.65 -7.60
CA TYR A 320 13.45 -4.44 -8.57
C TYR A 320 12.36 -5.49 -8.44
N LEU A 321 11.26 -5.35 -9.18
CA LEU A 321 10.24 -6.41 -9.30
C LEU A 321 10.44 -7.20 -10.60
N ASP A 322 10.37 -8.53 -10.52
CA ASP A 322 10.27 -9.40 -11.69
C ASP A 322 8.91 -9.21 -12.36
N TRP A 323 8.88 -8.50 -13.47
CA TRP A 323 7.62 -8.20 -14.15
C TRP A 323 6.92 -9.39 -14.78
N ASN A 324 7.64 -10.46 -15.13
CA ASN A 324 6.99 -11.66 -15.63
C ASN A 324 6.20 -12.31 -14.50
N LEU A 325 6.78 -12.39 -13.30
CA LEU A 325 6.07 -12.89 -12.12
C LEU A 325 4.92 -11.99 -11.70
N VAL A 326 5.09 -10.66 -11.71
CA VAL A 326 3.97 -9.74 -11.43
C VAL A 326 2.82 -9.95 -12.42
N ARG A 327 3.10 -10.09 -13.73
CA ARG A 327 2.06 -10.35 -14.73
C ARG A 327 1.36 -11.68 -14.48
N GLU A 328 2.12 -12.75 -14.23
CA GLU A 328 1.54 -14.06 -13.91
C GLU A 328 0.61 -14.00 -12.69
N LEU A 329 1.04 -13.31 -11.63
CA LEU A 329 0.26 -13.09 -10.41
C LEU A 329 -1.02 -12.28 -10.68
N ALA A 330 -0.93 -11.22 -11.47
CA ALA A 330 -2.08 -10.40 -11.85
C ALA A 330 -3.09 -11.20 -12.71
N ASP A 331 -2.62 -12.01 -13.65
CA ASP A 331 -3.47 -12.86 -14.50
C ASP A 331 -4.21 -13.92 -13.67
N LYS A 332 -3.56 -14.49 -12.66
CA LYS A 332 -4.19 -15.42 -11.70
C LYS A 332 -5.32 -14.72 -10.92
N ALA A 333 -5.06 -13.51 -10.42
CA ALA A 333 -6.11 -12.72 -9.76
C ALA A 333 -7.28 -12.44 -10.70
N GLU A 334 -7.02 -11.98 -11.92
CA GLU A 334 -8.05 -11.65 -12.89
C GLU A 334 -8.95 -12.86 -13.21
N LYS A 335 -8.36 -14.03 -13.48
CA LYS A 335 -9.09 -15.29 -13.74
C LYS A 335 -9.96 -15.71 -12.55
N ARG A 336 -9.47 -15.54 -11.32
CA ARG A 336 -10.27 -15.82 -10.12
C ARG A 336 -11.43 -14.84 -9.97
N LEU A 337 -11.23 -13.57 -10.30
CA LEU A 337 -12.26 -12.55 -10.14
C LEU A 337 -13.33 -12.63 -11.23
N SER A 338 -12.97 -13.00 -12.47
CA SER A 338 -13.93 -13.17 -13.56
C SER A 338 -14.88 -14.35 -13.32
N THR A 339 -14.37 -15.48 -12.83
CA THR A 339 -15.15 -16.71 -12.54
C THR A 339 -16.16 -16.58 -11.40
N LYS A 340 -16.06 -15.56 -10.53
CA LYS A 340 -17.05 -15.29 -9.47
C LYS A 340 -18.24 -14.43 -9.93
N THR A 341 -18.22 -13.94 -11.16
CA THR A 341 -19.22 -12.99 -11.68
C THR A 341 -20.27 -13.65 -12.60
N GLU A 342 -20.21 -14.97 -12.75
CA GLU A 342 -21.21 -15.82 -13.44
C GLU A 342 -22.09 -16.56 -12.43
#